data_AF-A0A2S6RH16-F1
#
_entry.id   AF-A0A2S6RH16-F1
#
_cell.length_a   1.000
_cell.length_b   1.000
_cell.length_c   1.000
_cell.angle_alpha   90.00
_cell.angle_beta   90.00
_cell.angle_gamma   90.00
#
_symmetry.space_group_name_H-M   'P 1'
#
loop_
_entity.id
_entity.type
_entity.pdbx_description
1 polymer ?
#
loop_
_entity_poly.entity_id
_entity_poly.type
_entity_poly.pdbx_seq_one_letter_code
_entity_poly.pdbx_strand_id
1 'polypeptide(L)'
;MRLHSLAAWLFPCLLAVSVSAQEMDAPRPIEGINTVFIEEMTWMEVRDAISDGKTTVIIGTGGIEQNGPYVASGKHNFVLEATTEAIARELENALVAPIVRLVPEGDIDPPSGHMRYHATISVRQETFEAVLMDVLSSLAQHGFIDLVIIGDSGGNVEGLERVSMALNAEPMTTPPRPPADRFLFQPALLRSGARPGRFHQGKTGDPRRHG
;
A
#
# COMPACT_ATOMS: atom_id res chain seq x y z
N MET A 1 71.48 -1.26 27.50
CA MET A 1 70.29 -0.71 26.81
C MET A 1 69.82 -1.71 25.77
N ARG A 2 68.66 -2.34 25.97
CA ARG A 2 68.02 -3.24 25.01
C ARG A 2 67.15 -2.39 24.07
N LEU A 3 67.46 -2.34 22.77
CA LEU A 3 66.52 -1.82 21.78
C LEU A 3 65.68 -2.98 21.22
N HIS A 4 64.39 -2.70 21.15
CA HIS A 4 63.31 -3.66 20.95
C HIS A 4 63.05 -3.90 19.45
N SER A 5 62.88 -5.19 19.14
CA SER A 5 61.88 -5.78 18.23
C SER A 5 61.26 -4.88 17.14
N LEU A 6 61.72 -5.05 15.90
CA LEU A 6 60.96 -4.68 14.70
C LEU A 6 59.92 -5.78 14.46
N ALA A 7 58.73 -5.61 15.06
CA ALA A 7 57.57 -6.42 14.73
C ALA A 7 57.14 -6.09 13.30
N ALA A 8 57.22 -7.09 12.42
CA ALA A 8 56.63 -7.07 11.10
C ALA A 8 55.11 -6.91 11.25
N TRP A 9 54.60 -5.72 10.92
CA TRP A 9 53.18 -5.50 10.77
C TRP A 9 52.73 -6.18 9.47
N LEU A 10 52.24 -7.41 9.60
CA LEU A 10 51.43 -8.06 8.58
C LEU A 10 50.20 -7.17 8.35
N PHE A 11 50.18 -6.48 7.22
CA PHE A 11 48.99 -5.87 6.66
C PHE A 11 47.95 -7.00 6.48
N PRO A 12 46.82 -7.02 7.21
CA PRO A 12 45.73 -7.90 6.81
C PRO A 12 45.14 -7.29 5.55
N CYS A 13 45.14 -8.06 4.47
CA CYS A 13 44.35 -7.80 3.27
C CYS A 13 42.95 -7.32 3.67
N LEU A 14 42.65 -6.05 3.43
CA LEU A 14 41.26 -5.64 3.18
C LEU A 14 40.85 -6.36 1.90
N LEU A 15 40.25 -7.54 2.04
CA LEU A 15 39.32 -8.02 1.04
C LEU A 15 38.16 -7.02 1.06
N ALA A 16 38.24 -6.04 0.17
CA ALA A 16 37.06 -5.31 -0.25
C ALA A 16 36.09 -6.38 -0.77
N VAL A 17 35.14 -6.77 0.07
CA VAL A 17 33.93 -7.41 -0.41
C VAL A 17 33.27 -6.34 -1.24
N SER A 18 33.58 -6.33 -2.54
CA SER A 18 32.77 -5.64 -3.52
C SER A 18 31.37 -6.15 -3.27
N VAL A 19 30.49 -5.29 -2.75
CA VAL A 19 29.06 -5.51 -2.79
C VAL A 19 28.77 -5.58 -4.29
N SER A 20 28.81 -6.79 -4.84
CA SER A 20 28.34 -7.07 -6.19
C SER A 20 26.97 -6.45 -6.26
N ALA A 21 26.71 -5.64 -7.29
CA ALA A 21 25.34 -5.31 -7.65
C ALA A 21 24.56 -6.64 -7.61
N GLN A 22 23.55 -6.73 -6.73
CA GLN A 22 22.71 -7.92 -6.69
C GLN A 22 22.10 -8.04 -8.09
N GLU A 23 22.34 -9.16 -8.77
CA GLU A 23 21.70 -9.40 -10.07
C GLU A 23 20.19 -9.39 -9.85
N MET A 24 19.47 -8.54 -10.59
CA MET A 24 18.04 -8.31 -10.38
C MET A 24 17.20 -9.59 -10.56
N ASP A 25 17.71 -10.55 -11.33
CA ASP A 25 17.08 -11.83 -11.62
C ASP A 25 17.68 -12.99 -10.81
N ALA A 26 18.57 -12.71 -9.85
CA ALA A 26 19.15 -13.76 -9.01
C ALA A 26 18.06 -14.54 -8.25
N PRO A 27 18.20 -15.86 -8.10
CA PRO A 27 17.30 -16.62 -7.24
C PRO A 27 17.39 -16.12 -5.80
N ARG A 28 16.28 -16.20 -5.07
CA ARG A 28 16.26 -15.83 -3.66
C ARG A 28 17.23 -16.69 -2.84
N PRO A 29 18.10 -16.08 -2.01
CA PRO A 29 19.06 -16.82 -1.19
C PRO A 29 18.45 -17.34 0.13
N ILE A 30 17.26 -16.87 0.51
CA ILE A 30 16.55 -17.25 1.73
C ILE A 30 15.08 -17.55 1.42
N GLU A 31 14.47 -18.41 2.24
CA GLU A 31 13.03 -18.64 2.19
C GLU A 31 12.26 -17.37 2.56
N GLY A 32 11.07 -17.23 1.97
CA GLY A 32 10.22 -16.08 2.26
C GLY A 32 9.37 -16.26 3.51
N ILE A 33 8.94 -15.14 4.09
CA ILE A 33 8.03 -15.15 5.24
C ILE A 33 6.56 -15.18 4.80
N ASN A 34 5.69 -15.70 5.67
CA ASN A 34 4.25 -15.73 5.41
C ASN A 34 3.58 -14.40 5.79
N THR A 35 3.77 -13.40 4.94
CA THR A 35 3.10 -12.10 5.04
C THR A 35 2.45 -11.72 3.72
N VAL A 36 1.54 -10.75 3.79
CA VAL A 36 1.00 -10.05 2.62
C VAL A 36 1.47 -8.59 2.58
N PHE A 37 2.19 -8.10 3.60
CA PHE A 37 2.67 -6.73 3.68
C PHE A 37 4.02 -6.58 2.97
N ILE A 38 4.07 -5.70 1.98
CA ILE A 38 5.29 -5.44 1.19
C ILE A 38 6.44 -4.93 2.08
N GLU A 39 6.16 -4.15 3.13
CA GLU A 39 7.19 -3.62 4.03
C GLU A 39 7.86 -4.67 4.93
N GLU A 40 7.29 -5.87 5.01
CA GLU A 40 7.86 -7.01 5.73
C GLU A 40 8.63 -7.96 4.79
N MET A 41 8.42 -7.81 3.48
CA MET A 41 9.05 -8.62 2.45
C MET A 41 10.37 -8.00 1.99
N THR A 42 11.33 -8.85 1.65
CA THR A 42 12.49 -8.46 0.84
C THR A 42 12.05 -8.10 -0.58
N TRP A 43 12.85 -7.28 -1.28
CA TRP A 43 12.56 -6.90 -2.66
C TRP A 43 12.42 -8.11 -3.60
N MET A 44 13.18 -9.19 -3.35
CA MET A 44 13.10 -10.41 -4.16
C MET A 44 11.82 -11.19 -3.89
N GLU A 45 11.29 -11.20 -2.67
CA GLU A 45 9.99 -11.81 -2.37
C GLU A 45 8.86 -11.08 -3.10
N VAL A 46 8.91 -9.75 -3.17
CA VAL A 46 7.92 -8.96 -3.91
C VAL A 46 8.02 -9.23 -5.42
N ARG A 47 9.25 -9.23 -5.97
CA ARG A 47 9.51 -9.59 -7.37
C ARG A 47 8.91 -10.95 -7.73
N ASP A 48 9.25 -11.97 -6.94
CA ASP A 48 8.80 -13.34 -7.18
C ASP A 48 7.28 -13.46 -7.02
N ALA A 49 6.70 -12.81 -6.01
CA ALA A 49 5.26 -12.80 -5.80
C ALA A 49 4.49 -12.20 -6.98
N ILE A 50 4.98 -11.10 -7.58
CA ILE A 50 4.39 -10.52 -8.79
C ILE A 50 4.51 -11.49 -9.97
N SER A 51 5.69 -12.09 -10.16
CA SER A 51 5.91 -13.12 -11.20
C SER A 51 5.00 -14.35 -11.02
N ASP A 52 4.67 -14.69 -9.78
CA ASP A 52 3.80 -15.80 -9.41
C ASP A 52 2.30 -15.44 -9.43
N GLY A 53 1.95 -14.21 -9.84
CA GLY A 53 0.56 -13.81 -10.09
C GLY A 53 -0.08 -12.90 -9.03
N LYS A 54 0.70 -12.31 -8.10
CA LYS A 54 0.20 -11.22 -7.25
C LYS A 54 0.10 -9.93 -8.07
N THR A 55 -1.03 -9.74 -8.74
CA THR A 55 -1.28 -8.59 -9.62
C THR A 55 -1.97 -7.41 -8.93
N THR A 56 -2.55 -7.64 -7.75
CA THR A 56 -3.28 -6.62 -6.99
C THR A 56 -2.42 -6.08 -5.85
N VAL A 57 -2.48 -4.77 -5.62
CA VAL A 57 -1.93 -4.15 -4.41
C VAL A 57 -2.99 -3.30 -3.72
N ILE A 58 -3.10 -3.46 -2.40
CA ILE A 58 -4.01 -2.70 -1.54
C ILE A 58 -3.22 -1.61 -0.82
N ILE A 59 -3.66 -0.36 -0.93
CA ILE A 59 -3.08 0.80 -0.26
C ILE A 59 -4.11 1.32 0.75
N GLY A 60 -3.82 1.19 2.04
CA GLY A 60 -4.62 1.80 3.10
C GLY A 60 -4.23 3.26 3.33
N THR A 61 -5.21 4.15 3.51
CA THR A 61 -4.98 5.54 3.94
C THR A 61 -5.71 5.78 5.26
N GLY A 62 -4.92 5.85 6.32
CA GLY A 62 -5.41 5.94 7.70
C GLY A 62 -5.53 7.38 8.15
N GLY A 63 -4.96 7.68 9.32
CA GLY A 63 -4.99 9.00 9.93
C GLY A 63 -4.56 8.95 11.40
N ILE A 64 -4.23 10.12 11.95
CA ILE A 64 -3.98 10.30 13.38
C ILE A 64 -4.82 11.49 13.83
N GLU A 65 -5.92 11.21 14.50
CA GLU A 65 -6.93 12.22 14.86
C GLU A 65 -7.65 11.89 16.17
N GLN A 66 -8.23 12.91 16.81
CA GLN A 66 -9.08 12.69 17.98
C GLN A 66 -10.28 11.81 17.66
N ASN A 67 -10.60 10.88 18.56
CA ASN A 67 -11.75 9.99 18.45
C ASN A 67 -12.47 9.86 19.80
N GLY A 68 -12.63 11.00 20.48
CA GLY A 68 -13.14 11.05 21.85
C GLY A 68 -12.12 10.56 22.89
N PRO A 69 -12.55 10.40 24.15
CA PRO A 69 -11.64 10.25 25.30
C PRO A 69 -11.13 8.81 25.55
N TYR A 70 -11.60 7.82 24.78
CA TYR A 70 -11.34 6.39 25.07
C TYR A 70 -10.71 5.62 23.91
N VAL A 71 -10.48 6.27 22.77
CA VAL A 71 -9.98 5.62 21.56
C VAL A 71 -8.62 6.21 21.22
N ALA A 72 -7.66 5.34 20.89
CA ALA A 72 -6.33 5.77 20.46
C ALA A 72 -6.42 6.60 19.17
N SER A 73 -5.65 7.69 19.09
CA SER A 73 -5.68 8.61 17.94
C SER A 73 -5.28 7.94 16.62
N GLY A 74 -4.50 6.87 16.66
CA GLY A 74 -4.09 6.10 15.49
C GLY A 74 -5.05 4.99 15.07
N LYS A 75 -6.28 4.93 15.62
CA LYS A 75 -7.23 3.80 15.40
C LYS A 75 -7.41 3.40 13.94
N HIS A 76 -7.39 4.37 13.02
CA HIS A 76 -7.57 4.14 11.59
C HIS A 76 -6.49 3.22 11.03
N ASN A 77 -5.25 3.40 11.47
CA ASN A 77 -4.12 2.58 11.02
C ASN A 77 -4.23 1.14 11.54
N PHE A 78 -4.64 0.95 12.79
CA PHE A 78 -4.82 -0.40 13.37
C PHE A 78 -5.97 -1.17 12.69
N VAL A 79 -7.07 -0.47 12.38
CA VAL A 79 -8.19 -1.06 11.63
C VAL A 79 -7.75 -1.46 10.22
N LEU A 80 -7.03 -0.58 9.53
CA LEU A 80 -6.52 -0.86 8.19
C LEU A 80 -5.51 -2.01 8.18
N GLU A 81 -4.60 -2.09 9.15
CA GLU A 81 -3.64 -3.20 9.24
C GLU A 81 -4.37 -4.56 9.27
N ALA A 82 -5.30 -4.74 10.20
CA ALA A 82 -6.07 -5.99 10.29
C ALA A 82 -6.98 -6.23 9.07
N THR A 83 -7.63 -5.18 8.57
CA THR A 83 -8.63 -5.32 7.51
C THR A 83 -7.98 -5.58 6.15
N THR A 84 -6.89 -4.87 5.83
CA THR A 84 -6.18 -5.05 4.55
C THR A 84 -5.47 -6.39 4.48
N GLU A 85 -4.92 -6.90 5.59
CA GLU A 85 -4.39 -8.26 5.65
C GLU A 85 -5.48 -9.29 5.34
N ALA A 86 -6.63 -9.19 6.02
CA ALA A 86 -7.74 -10.11 5.82
C ALA A 86 -8.24 -10.11 4.37
N ILE A 87 -8.39 -8.92 3.76
CA ILE A 87 -8.80 -8.78 2.36
C ILE A 87 -7.74 -9.38 1.42
N ALA A 88 -6.45 -9.07 1.62
CA ALA A 88 -5.40 -9.56 0.74
C ALA A 88 -5.27 -11.08 0.76
N ARG A 89 -5.45 -11.69 1.94
CA ARG A 89 -5.46 -13.15 2.10
C ARG A 89 -6.67 -13.79 1.43
N GLU A 90 -7.85 -13.19 1.54
CA GLU A 90 -9.07 -13.69 0.88
C GLU A 90 -9.00 -13.57 -0.66
N LEU A 91 -8.36 -12.52 -1.19
CA LEU A 91 -8.21 -12.33 -2.63
C LEU A 91 -7.18 -13.28 -3.26
N GLU A 92 -6.24 -13.80 -2.46
CA GLU A 92 -5.12 -14.68 -2.85
C GLU A 92 -4.13 -14.09 -3.88
N ASN A 93 -4.54 -13.12 -4.71
CA ASN A 93 -3.71 -12.46 -5.72
C ASN A 93 -3.25 -11.05 -5.31
N ALA A 94 -3.40 -10.70 -4.04
CA ALA A 94 -3.10 -9.37 -3.53
C ALA A 94 -1.93 -9.34 -2.55
N LEU A 95 -1.24 -8.20 -2.53
CA LEU A 95 -0.33 -7.74 -1.48
C LEU A 95 -0.81 -6.41 -0.91
N VAL A 96 -0.28 -6.03 0.24
CA VAL A 96 -0.61 -4.79 0.96
C VAL A 96 0.62 -3.87 0.94
N ALA A 97 0.45 -2.68 0.39
CA ALA A 97 1.45 -1.62 0.47
C ALA A 97 1.49 -0.99 1.86
N PRO A 98 2.57 -0.26 2.21
CA PRO A 98 2.62 0.49 3.47
C PRO A 98 1.38 1.40 3.62
N ILE A 99 0.76 1.38 4.80
CA ILE A 99 -0.37 2.26 5.11
C ILE A 99 0.11 3.71 5.10
N VAL A 100 -0.57 4.57 4.34
CA VAL A 100 -0.36 6.03 4.40
C VAL A 100 -1.01 6.54 5.68
N ARG A 101 -0.18 6.70 6.73
CA ARG A 101 -0.65 7.01 8.09
C ARG A 101 -0.97 8.50 8.31
N LEU A 102 -0.47 9.38 7.45
CA LEU A 102 -0.66 10.82 7.54
C LEU A 102 -1.55 11.29 6.40
N VAL A 103 -2.69 11.90 6.76
CA VAL A 103 -3.70 12.38 5.82
C VAL A 103 -4.14 13.80 6.24
N PRO A 104 -4.96 14.49 5.43
CA PRO A 104 -5.55 15.75 5.83
C PRO A 104 -6.53 15.54 7.00
N GLU A 105 -6.31 16.23 8.12
CA GLU A 105 -7.15 16.16 9.33
C GLU A 105 -7.67 17.55 9.76
N GLY A 106 -7.47 18.56 8.92
CA GLY A 106 -7.78 19.96 9.16
C GLY A 106 -6.61 20.88 8.86
N ASP A 107 -6.86 22.18 8.85
CA ASP A 107 -5.83 23.21 8.66
C ASP A 107 -4.88 23.21 9.86
N ILE A 108 -3.59 23.41 9.59
CA ILE A 108 -2.56 23.48 10.64
C ILE A 108 -2.58 24.84 11.31
N ASP A 109 -2.71 25.92 10.54
CA ASP A 109 -2.73 27.30 11.03
C ASP A 109 -3.69 28.18 10.20
N PRO A 110 -4.71 28.81 10.82
CA PRO A 110 -5.18 28.51 12.17
C PRO A 110 -5.75 27.09 12.25
N PRO A 111 -5.67 26.40 13.41
CA PRO A 111 -6.10 25.01 13.51
C PRO A 111 -7.61 24.86 13.23
N SER A 112 -7.96 23.97 12.30
CA SER A 112 -9.34 23.61 11.97
C SER A 112 -9.59 22.10 12.10
N GLY A 113 -10.81 21.62 11.82
CA GLY A 113 -11.11 20.17 11.89
C GLY A 113 -10.67 19.46 13.18
N HIS A 114 -9.97 18.34 13.02
CA HIS A 114 -9.37 17.57 14.11
C HIS A 114 -8.07 18.20 14.63
N MET A 115 -7.41 19.09 13.87
CA MET A 115 -6.21 19.82 14.30
C MET A 115 -6.46 20.76 15.49
N ARG A 116 -7.72 21.01 15.87
CA ARG A 116 -8.08 21.67 17.13
C ARG A 116 -7.79 20.82 18.38
N TYR A 117 -7.47 19.55 18.21
CA TYR A 117 -7.26 18.60 19.30
C TYR A 117 -5.82 18.08 19.29
N HIS A 118 -5.28 17.89 20.49
CA HIS A 118 -3.93 17.35 20.67
C HIS A 118 -3.82 15.94 20.10
N ALA A 119 -2.59 15.56 19.74
CA ALA A 119 -2.23 14.33 19.04
C ALA A 119 -2.66 14.22 17.58
N THR A 120 -3.59 15.06 17.09
CA THR A 120 -3.89 15.10 15.65
C THR A 120 -2.66 15.55 14.86
N ILE A 121 -2.35 14.85 13.76
CA ILE A 121 -1.28 15.21 12.82
C ILE A 121 -1.89 15.30 11.43
N SER A 122 -1.95 16.52 10.88
CA SER A 122 -2.48 16.79 9.54
C SER A 122 -1.34 17.04 8.54
N VAL A 123 -1.51 16.57 7.31
CA VAL A 123 -0.77 17.05 6.14
C VAL A 123 -1.70 17.87 5.25
N ARG A 124 -1.13 18.78 4.46
CA ARG A 124 -1.93 19.52 3.47
C ARG A 124 -2.48 18.56 2.42
N GLN A 125 -3.65 18.90 1.89
CA GLN A 125 -4.32 18.12 0.86
C GLN A 125 -3.42 17.82 -0.34
N GLU A 126 -2.70 18.82 -0.84
CA GLU A 126 -1.83 18.65 -2.01
C GLU A 126 -0.60 17.79 -1.69
N THR A 127 -0.16 17.79 -0.44
CA THR A 127 0.94 16.93 0.02
C THR A 127 0.51 15.48 0.12
N PHE A 128 -0.69 15.22 0.65
CA PHE A 128 -1.28 13.89 0.68
C PHE A 128 -1.45 13.32 -0.73
N GLU A 129 -2.02 14.10 -1.65
CA GLU A 129 -2.23 13.69 -3.03
C GLU A 129 -0.92 13.42 -3.77
N ALA A 130 0.10 14.26 -3.58
CA ALA A 130 1.41 14.06 -4.18
C ALA A 130 2.07 12.76 -3.69
N VAL A 131 2.07 12.51 -2.37
CA VAL A 131 2.62 11.27 -1.79
C VAL A 131 1.87 10.05 -2.33
N LEU A 132 0.54 10.11 -2.37
CA LEU A 132 -0.27 9.00 -2.84
C LEU A 132 -0.03 8.72 -4.35
N MET A 133 0.09 9.77 -5.16
CA MET A 133 0.44 9.65 -6.58
C MET A 133 1.78 8.96 -6.79
N ASP A 134 2.81 9.36 -6.03
CA ASP A 134 4.17 8.79 -6.13
C ASP A 134 4.18 7.32 -5.68
N VAL A 135 3.45 6.98 -4.62
CA VAL A 135 3.31 5.59 -4.13
C VAL A 135 2.65 4.72 -5.20
N LEU A 136 1.50 5.14 -5.74
CA LEU A 136 0.77 4.37 -6.74
C LEU A 136 1.57 4.21 -8.03
N SER A 137 2.23 5.28 -8.48
CA SER A 137 3.09 5.24 -9.67
C SER A 137 4.27 4.28 -9.49
N SER A 138 4.87 4.26 -8.30
CA SER A 138 5.97 3.34 -7.98
C SER A 138 5.50 1.87 -7.98
N LEU A 139 4.33 1.59 -7.41
CA LEU A 139 3.75 0.25 -7.40
C LEU A 139 3.39 -0.22 -8.81
N ALA A 140 2.78 0.65 -9.62
CA ALA A 140 2.51 0.36 -11.02
C ALA A 140 3.80 0.07 -11.81
N GLN A 141 4.88 0.81 -11.55
CA GLN A 141 6.20 0.58 -12.16
C GLN A 141 6.79 -0.80 -11.80
N HIS A 142 6.45 -1.36 -10.64
CA HIS A 142 6.87 -2.72 -10.24
C HIS A 142 6.06 -3.84 -10.91
N GLY A 143 4.99 -3.50 -11.64
CA GLY A 143 4.17 -4.47 -12.39
C GLY A 143 2.85 -4.83 -11.72
N PHE A 144 2.45 -4.14 -10.65
CA PHE A 144 1.07 -4.25 -10.15
C PHE A 144 0.10 -3.67 -11.17
N ILE A 145 -1.03 -4.36 -11.35
CA ILE A 145 -2.03 -4.08 -12.37
C ILE A 145 -3.28 -3.45 -11.75
N ASP A 146 -3.73 -4.03 -10.63
CA ASP A 146 -4.91 -3.59 -9.91
C ASP A 146 -4.48 -2.86 -8.62
N LEU A 147 -4.59 -1.53 -8.61
CA LEU A 147 -4.22 -0.70 -7.46
C LEU A 147 -5.48 -0.28 -6.71
N VAL A 148 -5.73 -0.90 -5.56
CA VAL A 148 -6.92 -0.69 -4.74
C VAL A 148 -6.59 0.24 -3.60
N ILE A 149 -7.31 1.36 -3.46
CA ILE A 149 -7.08 2.33 -2.39
C ILE A 149 -8.26 2.32 -1.43
N ILE A 150 -7.98 2.19 -0.13
CA ILE A 150 -8.99 2.13 0.94
C ILE A 150 -8.77 3.32 1.88
N GLY A 151 -9.80 4.16 2.04
CA GLY A 151 -9.82 5.26 3.00
C GLY A 151 -10.58 4.93 4.27
N ASP A 152 -9.97 5.16 5.43
CA ASP A 152 -10.62 4.94 6.74
C ASP A 152 -10.85 6.25 7.56
N SER A 153 -9.98 7.26 7.43
CA SER A 153 -10.23 8.61 7.99
C SER A 153 -11.16 9.44 7.09
N GLY A 154 -11.82 10.47 7.64
CA GLY A 154 -12.75 11.31 6.85
C GLY A 154 -12.06 12.24 5.85
N GLY A 155 -10.89 12.77 6.19
CA GLY A 155 -10.20 13.77 5.37
C GLY A 155 -9.43 13.22 4.17
N ASN A 156 -9.39 11.90 3.98
CA ASN A 156 -8.73 11.27 2.83
C ASN A 156 -9.63 11.21 1.58
N VAL A 157 -10.96 11.22 1.73
CA VAL A 157 -11.93 10.86 0.67
C VAL A 157 -11.74 11.69 -0.60
N GLU A 158 -11.66 13.01 -0.47
CA GLU A 158 -11.52 13.92 -1.61
C GLU A 158 -10.19 13.71 -2.37
N GLY A 159 -9.10 13.50 -1.63
CA GLY A 159 -7.79 13.25 -2.23
C GLY A 159 -7.71 11.90 -2.94
N LEU A 160 -8.33 10.88 -2.36
CA LEU A 160 -8.45 9.56 -2.98
C LEU A 160 -9.20 9.64 -4.32
N GLU A 161 -10.33 10.35 -4.35
CA GLU A 161 -11.11 10.56 -5.58
C GLU A 161 -10.30 11.29 -6.65
N ARG A 162 -9.65 12.41 -6.28
CA ARG A 162 -8.82 13.19 -7.22
C ARG A 162 -7.66 12.39 -7.79
N VAL A 163 -6.90 11.68 -6.95
CA VAL A 163 -5.75 10.87 -7.40
C VAL A 163 -6.20 9.71 -8.27
N SER A 164 -7.28 9.02 -7.88
CA SER A 164 -7.85 7.92 -8.68
C SER A 164 -8.29 8.43 -10.07
N MET A 165 -8.99 9.56 -10.13
CA MET A 165 -9.40 10.16 -11.41
C MET A 165 -8.20 10.54 -12.28
N ALA A 166 -7.18 11.16 -11.70
CA ALA A 166 -5.98 11.57 -12.42
C ALA A 166 -5.22 10.37 -13.03
N LEU A 167 -4.99 9.31 -12.25
CA LEU A 167 -4.32 8.10 -12.74
C LEU A 167 -5.13 7.35 -13.81
N ASN A 168 -6.45 7.39 -13.72
CA ASN A 168 -7.32 6.79 -14.75
C ASN A 168 -7.32 7.58 -16.06
N ALA A 169 -7.17 8.91 -15.98
CA ALA A 169 -7.19 9.79 -17.14
C ALA A 169 -5.89 9.71 -17.96
N GLU A 170 -4.74 9.53 -17.30
CA GLU A 170 -3.45 9.43 -17.97
C GLU A 170 -3.31 8.10 -18.73
N PRO A 171 -2.95 8.12 -20.04
CA PRO A 171 -2.47 6.92 -20.70
C PRO A 171 -1.08 6.60 -20.16
N MET A 172 -1.00 5.75 -19.14
CA MET A 172 0.27 5.18 -18.71
C MET A 172 0.94 4.51 -19.92
N THR A 173 2.07 5.05 -20.35
CA THR A 173 2.79 4.58 -21.53
C THR A 173 3.60 3.29 -21.23
N THR A 174 2.86 2.20 -20.99
CA THR A 174 3.20 0.77 -21.26
C THR A 174 4.22 0.03 -20.35
N PRO A 175 4.07 -1.30 -20.07
CA PRO A 175 2.93 -2.24 -20.32
C PRO A 175 2.34 -2.95 -19.07
N PRO A 176 1.23 -3.71 -19.19
CA PRO A 176 0.04 -3.53 -20.01
C PRO A 176 -1.13 -2.96 -19.17
N ARG A 177 -2.00 -2.16 -19.80
CA ARG A 177 -3.26 -1.70 -19.22
C ARG A 177 -4.27 -2.87 -19.19
N PRO A 178 -4.90 -3.21 -18.04
CA PRO A 178 -6.16 -3.94 -18.07
C PRO A 178 -7.28 -3.01 -18.58
N PRO A 179 -8.47 -3.52 -18.95
CA PRO A 179 -9.60 -2.68 -19.34
C PRO A 179 -9.92 -1.61 -18.28
N ALA A 180 -10.52 -0.50 -18.72
CA ALA A 180 -10.63 0.77 -18.00
C ALA A 180 -11.54 0.78 -16.74
N ASP A 181 -11.76 -0.38 -16.10
CA ASP A 181 -12.79 -0.59 -15.08
C ASP A 181 -12.26 -0.95 -13.67
N ARG A 182 -10.94 -0.86 -13.39
CA ARG A 182 -10.36 -1.55 -12.21
C ARG A 182 -9.72 -0.75 -11.08
N PHE A 183 -9.73 0.58 -11.12
CA PHE A 183 -9.48 1.35 -9.88
C PHE A 183 -10.76 1.39 -9.06
N LEU A 184 -10.98 0.38 -8.22
CA LEU A 184 -12.11 0.32 -7.31
C LEU A 184 -11.86 1.27 -6.13
N PHE A 185 -12.44 2.47 -6.22
CA PHE A 185 -12.71 3.29 -5.04
C PHE A 185 -13.89 2.67 -4.28
N GLN A 186 -13.62 2.09 -3.11
CA GLN A 186 -14.69 1.76 -2.16
C GLN A 186 -14.75 2.86 -1.10
N PRO A 187 -15.69 3.83 -1.19
CA PRO A 187 -15.95 4.71 -0.08
C PRO A 187 -16.49 3.84 1.06
N ALA A 188 -15.74 3.84 2.17
CA ALA A 188 -15.99 3.15 3.44
C ALA A 188 -17.37 2.48 3.58
N LEU A 189 -17.35 1.15 3.65
CA LEU A 189 -18.46 0.30 4.09
C LEU A 189 -18.68 0.48 5.61
N LEU A 190 -19.04 1.68 6.05
CA LEU A 190 -19.33 1.99 7.47
C LEU A 190 -20.56 2.89 7.65
N ARG A 191 -21.41 3.00 6.62
CA ARG A 191 -22.76 3.57 6.73
C ARG A 191 -23.81 2.73 5.98
N SER A 192 -24.07 1.53 6.47
CA SER A 192 -25.41 0.92 6.60
C SER A 192 -25.25 -0.59 6.79
N GLY A 193 -25.95 -1.16 7.77
CA GLY A 193 -25.94 -2.59 8.08
C GLY A 193 -26.62 -3.46 7.02
N ALA A 194 -26.19 -3.38 5.76
CA ALA A 194 -26.65 -4.25 4.70
C ALA A 194 -25.78 -5.52 4.67
N ARG A 195 -26.40 -6.66 4.98
CA ARG A 195 -25.76 -7.99 4.87
C ARG A 195 -25.39 -8.27 3.41
N PRO A 196 -24.27 -8.95 3.12
CA PRO A 196 -23.94 -9.34 1.75
C PRO A 196 -24.99 -10.32 1.21
N GLY A 197 -25.67 -9.91 0.15
CA GLY A 197 -26.60 -10.74 -0.61
C GLY A 197 -25.84 -11.85 -1.36
N ARG A 198 -26.33 -13.08 -1.23
CA ARG A 198 -25.87 -14.26 -1.97
C ARG A 198 -25.73 -13.95 -3.47
N PHE A 199 -24.55 -14.24 -4.03
CA PHE A 199 -24.37 -14.41 -5.47
C PHE A 199 -25.35 -15.47 -5.99
N HIS A 200 -26.32 -15.07 -6.81
CA HIS A 200 -27.14 -15.98 -7.59
C HIS A 200 -26.54 -16.07 -8.99
N GLN A 201 -26.06 -17.25 -9.38
CA GLN A 201 -25.67 -17.51 -10.76
C GLN A 201 -26.90 -17.38 -11.66
N GLY A 202 -26.92 -16.36 -12.53
CA GLY A 202 -27.90 -16.22 -13.59
C GLY A 202 -27.63 -17.24 -14.70
N LYS A 203 -28.44 -18.31 -14.75
CA LYS A 203 -28.61 -19.09 -15.98
C LYS A 203 -29.40 -18.24 -16.97
N THR A 204 -28.86 -18.09 -18.18
CA THR A 204 -29.55 -17.53 -19.35
C THR A 204 -30.79 -18.37 -19.68
N GLY A 205 -31.97 -17.76 -19.65
CA GLY A 205 -33.24 -18.34 -20.10
C GLY A 205 -33.85 -17.52 -21.23
N ASP A 206 -34.01 -18.15 -22.39
CA ASP A 206 -34.62 -17.66 -23.63
C ASP A 206 -36.11 -17.28 -23.45
N PRO A 207 -36.55 -16.05 -23.77
CA PRO A 207 -37.94 -15.64 -23.64
C PRO A 207 -38.70 -15.86 -24.96
N ARG A 208 -38.91 -17.12 -25.36
CA ARG A 208 -39.93 -17.47 -26.36
C ARG A 208 -40.59 -18.80 -26.02
N ARG A 209 -41.61 -18.76 -25.16
CA ARG A 209 -42.79 -19.66 -25.17
C ARG A 209 -43.82 -19.20 -24.13
N HIS A 210 -45.08 -19.42 -24.50
CA HIS A 210 -46.37 -19.23 -23.81
C HIS A 210 -47.20 -18.15 -24.54
N GLY A 211 -48.30 -18.47 -25.23
CA GLY A 211 -49.27 -19.52 -24.94
C GLY A 211 -50.19 -19.04 -23.85
#